data_AF-A0AB73BG99-F1
#
_entry.id   AF-A0AB73BG99-F1
#
_cell.length_a   1.000
_cell.length_b   1.000
_cell.length_c   1.000
_cell.angle_alpha   90.00
_cell.angle_beta   90.00
_cell.angle_gamma   90.00
#
_symmetry.space_group_name_H-M   'P 1'
#
loop_
_entity.id
_entity.type
_entity.pdbx_description
1 polymer ?
#
loop_
_entity_poly.entity_id
_entity_poly.type
_entity_poly.pdbx_seq_one_letter_code
_entity_poly.pdbx_strand_id
1 'polypeptide(L)' 'VVFEPVLEENEFYRSRVIKDLNEFKQISDVVVANRMVEELSDIADKVYTRDLFGSD' A
#
# COMPACT_ATOMS: atom_id res chain seq x y z
N VAL A 1 1.80 -5.85 -7.05
CA VAL A 1 2.44 -4.53 -7.20
C VAL A 1 2.84 -4.04 -5.83
N VAL A 2 3.82 -3.14 -5.73
CA VAL A 2 4.32 -2.61 -4.46
C VAL A 2 4.31 -1.09 -4.53
N PHE A 3 3.87 -0.43 -3.46
CA PHE A 3 4.08 1.00 -3.25
C PHE A 3 5.08 1.15 -2.10
N GLU A 4 6.25 1.72 -2.41
CA GLU A 4 7.30 1.97 -1.45
C GLU A 4 8.12 3.18 -1.93
N PRO A 5 7.89 4.38 -1.36
CA PRO A 5 8.55 5.60 -1.78
C PRO A 5 10.08 5.55 -1.74
N VAL A 6 10.67 4.75 -0.83
CA VAL A 6 12.13 4.68 -0.69
C VAL A 6 12.79 3.65 -1.61
N LEU A 7 12.03 2.74 -2.23
CA LEU A 7 12.58 1.83 -3.23
C LEU A 7 12.77 2.61 -4.53
N GLU A 8 13.98 2.66 -5.07
CA GLU A 8 14.27 3.37 -6.32
C GLU A 8 13.98 2.52 -7.55
N GLU A 9 14.12 1.19 -7.45
CA GLU A 9 13.93 0.27 -8.56
C GLU A 9 12.48 0.24 -9.08
N ASN A 10 12.32 -0.15 -10.36
CA ASN A 10 11.01 -0.33 -10.98
C ASN A 10 10.38 -1.70 -10.66
N GLU A 11 11.15 -2.63 -10.10
CA GLU A 11 10.73 -3.99 -9.79
C GLU A 11 11.38 -4.48 -8.50
N PHE A 12 10.59 -5.12 -7.64
CA PHE A 12 11.02 -5.72 -6.39
C PHE A 12 10.41 -7.13 -6.28
N TYR A 13 11.23 -8.17 -6.22
CA TYR A 13 10.79 -9.58 -6.20
C TYR A 13 9.69 -9.92 -7.23
N ARG A 14 9.94 -9.63 -8.52
CA ARG A 14 8.95 -9.86 -9.61
C ARG A 14 7.66 -9.04 -9.48
N SER A 15 7.65 -8.03 -8.62
CA SER A 15 6.53 -7.11 -8.47
C SER A 15 6.93 -5.72 -8.96
N ARG A 16 6.12 -5.15 -9.86
CA ARG A 16 6.26 -3.75 -10.27
C ARG A 16 6.16 -2.83 -9.06
N VAL A 17 7.12 -1.92 -8.92
CA VAL A 17 7.11 -0.82 -7.95
C VAL A 17 6.36 0.35 -8.57
N ILE A 18 5.35 0.84 -7.87
CA ILE A 18 4.51 1.96 -8.29
C ILE A 18 4.83 3.15 -7.39
N LYS A 19 5.11 4.29 -8.01
CA LYS A 19 5.52 5.53 -7.32
C LYS A 19 4.34 6.43 -6.97
N ASP A 20 3.23 6.28 -7.69
CA ASP A 20 2.02 7.05 -7.44
C ASP A 20 1.04 6.26 -6.57
N LEU A 21 0.69 6.84 -5.42
CA LEU A 21 -0.19 6.17 -4.47
C LEU A 21 -1.61 5.99 -5.05
N ASN A 22 -2.09 6.93 -5.87
CA ASN A 22 -3.43 6.82 -6.46
C ASN A 22 -3.49 5.71 -7.52
N GLU A 23 -2.46 5.57 -8.35
CA GLU A 23 -2.32 4.44 -9.27
C GLU A 23 -2.33 3.12 -8.48
N PHE A 24 -1.51 3.02 -7.43
CA PHE A 24 -1.46 1.82 -6.58
C PHE A 24 -2.83 1.47 -5.99
N LYS A 25 -3.56 2.47 -5.46
CA LYS A 25 -4.92 2.28 -4.94
C LYS A 25 -5.88 1.80 -6.02
N GLN A 26 -5.83 2.36 -7.21
CA GLN A 26 -6.78 2.04 -8.28
C GLN A 26 -6.61 0.60 -8.80
N ILE A 27 -5.38 0.15 -8.97
CA ILE A 27 -5.11 -1.17 -9.56
C ILE A 27 -5.15 -2.32 -8.55
N SER A 28 -5.08 -2.02 -7.25
CA SER A 28 -5.04 -3.05 -6.21
C SER A 28 -6.45 -3.48 -5.82
N ASP A 29 -6.75 -4.76 -6.01
CA ASP A 29 -8.00 -5.38 -5.54
C ASP A 29 -7.99 -5.52 -4.01
N VAL A 30 -6.84 -5.87 -3.43
CA VAL A 30 -6.60 -5.98 -1.99
C VAL A 30 -5.23 -5.36 -1.68
N VAL A 31 -5.17 -4.56 -0.63
CA VAL A 31 -3.95 -3.92 -0.13
C VAL A 31 -3.57 -4.56 1.18
N VAL A 32 -2.31 -5.01 1.32
CA VAL A 32 -1.77 -5.49 2.59
C VAL A 32 -0.85 -4.41 3.15
N ALA A 33 -1.15 -3.92 4.35
CA ALA A 33 -0.37 -2.88 5.01
C ALA A 33 -0.09 -3.27 6.47
N ASN A 34 1.13 -3.00 6.93
CA ASN A 34 1.49 -3.27 8.32
C ASN A 34 0.78 -2.32 9.30
N ARG A 35 0.54 -1.07 8.88
CA ARG A 35 -0.20 -0.05 9.64
C ARG A 35 -1.30 0.55 8.80
N MET A 36 -2.39 0.95 9.45
CA MET A 36 -3.38 1.82 8.82
C MET A 36 -2.84 3.25 8.83
N VAL A 37 -2.95 3.95 7.69
CA VAL A 37 -2.54 5.36 7.55
C VAL A 37 -3.66 6.16 6.92
N GLU A 38 -3.70 7.47 7.16
CA GLU A 38 -4.77 8.36 6.68
C GLU A 38 -4.90 8.30 5.15
N GLU A 39 -3.77 8.17 4.45
CA GLU A 39 -3.74 8.09 3.01
C GLU A 39 -4.35 6.80 2.45
N LEU A 40 -4.66 5.79 3.27
CA LEU A 40 -5.40 4.58 2.86
C LEU A 40 -6.86 4.58 3.31
N SER A 41 -7.31 5.62 4.02
CA SER A 41 -8.66 5.69 4.60
C SER A 41 -9.79 5.62 3.56
N ASP A 42 -9.55 6.15 2.35
CA ASP A 42 -10.47 6.13 1.21
C ASP A 42 -10.65 4.75 0.57
N ILE A 43 -9.77 3.80 0.89
CA ILE A 43 -9.83 2.41 0.43
C ILE A 43 -9.81 1.39 1.58
N ALA A 44 -10.23 1.81 2.78
CA ALA A 44 -10.15 0.99 3.99
C ALA A 44 -10.89 -0.35 3.89
N ASP A 45 -11.93 -0.43 3.05
CA ASP A 45 -12.71 -1.63 2.78
C ASP A 45 -11.90 -2.75 2.11
N LYS A 46 -10.82 -2.40 1.40
CA LYS A 46 -9.91 -3.35 0.76
C LYS A 46 -8.50 -3.38 1.35
N VAL A 47 -8.30 -2.77 2.52
CA VAL A 47 -7.04 -2.82 3.26
C VAL A 47 -7.09 -3.94 4.29
N TYR A 48 -6.25 -4.95 4.11
CA TYR A 48 -5.97 -5.96 5.11
C TYR A 48 -4.79 -5.52 5.98
N THR A 49 -5.06 -5.25 7.25
CA THR A 49 -4.05 -4.91 8.24
C THR A 49 -4.33 -5.62 9.55
N ARG A 50 -3.26 -5.88 10.33
CA ARG A 50 -3.37 -6.37 11.71
C ARG A 50 -3.05 -5.28 12.73
N ASP A 51 -3.07 -4.02 12.29
CA ASP A 51 -2.97 -2.88 13.19
C ASP A 51 -4.19 -2.81 14.10
N LEU A 52 -3.97 -2.88 15.41
CA LEU A 52 -5.04 -2.89 16.43
C LEU A 52 -5.21 -1.54 17.11
N PHE A 53 -4.19 -0.70 17.09
CA PHE A 53 -4.15 0.54 17.87
C PHE A 53 -4.02 1.79 16.99
N GLY A 54 -3.78 1.63 15.68
CA GLY A 54 -3.66 2.75 14.74
C GLY A 54 -2.51 3.70 15.08
N SER A 55 -1.59 3.25 15.92
CA SER A 55 -0.49 4.00 16.55
C SER A 55 0.60 2.99 16.88
N ASP A 56 1.86 3.43 16.90
CA ASP A 56 2.85 2.72 17.72
C ASP A 56 2.58 2.98 19.21
#